data_AF-A0A4E0QT99-F1
#
_entry.id   AF-A0A4E0QT99-F1
#
_cell.length_a   1.000
_cell.length_b   1.000
_cell.length_c   1.000
_cell.angle_alpha   90.00
_cell.angle_beta   90.00
_cell.angle_gamma   90.00
#
_symmetry.space_group_name_H-M   'P 1'
#
loop_
_entity.id
_entity.type
_entity.pdbx_description
1 polymer ?
#
loop_
_entity_poly.entity_id
_entity_poly.type
_entity_poly.pdbx_seq_one_letter_code
_entity_poly.pdbx_strand_id
1 'polypeptide(L)' 'LIVDFAREHEKQGWSREKSVREAGALRLRPILLTTLAIVLGTAIMVPDPVFGGLAISLIFGAVSSAVLTVFVVPLLYR' A
#
# COMPACT_ATOMS: atom_id res chain seq x y z
N LEU A 1 1.51 18.19 5.16
CA LEU A 1 0.76 16.93 5.36
C LEU A 1 1.53 15.88 6.17
N ILE A 2 2.73 15.42 5.79
CA ILE A 2 3.54 14.52 6.64
C ILE A 2 4.26 15.29 7.77
N VAL A 3 4.69 16.52 7.50
CA VAL A 3 5.36 17.41 8.47
C VAL A 3 4.41 17.90 9.57
N ASP A 4 3.11 18.03 9.27
CA ASP A 4 2.10 18.48 10.24
C ASP A 4 1.74 17.38 11.25
N PHE A 5 1.72 16.11 10.81
CA PHE A 5 1.50 14.95 11.69
C PHE A 5 2.69 14.68 12.62
N ALA A 6 3.92 14.96 12.16
CA ALA A 6 5.13 14.82 12.97
C ALA A 6 5.19 15.85 14.12
N ARG A 7 4.77 17.10 13.88
CA ARG A 7 4.72 18.15 14.92
C ARG A 7 3.61 17.94 15.95
N GLU A 8 2.48 17.38 15.56
CA GLU A 8 1.35 17.13 16.48
C GLU A 8 1.64 15.97 17.44
N HIS A 9 2.40 14.95 16.99
CA HIS A 9 2.76 13.79 17.82
C HIS A 9 3.97 14.00 18.74
N GLU A 10 4.82 15.00 18.47
CA GLU A 10 5.91 15.37 19.38
C GLU A 10 5.38 16.03 20.67
N LYS A 11 4.24 16.73 20.59
CA LYS A 11 3.59 17.39 21.73
C LYS A 11 2.84 16.44 22.67
N GLN A 12 2.54 15.21 22.25
CA GLN A 12 1.67 14.31 23.00
C GLN A 12 2.40 13.17 23.74
N GLY A 13 3.73 13.04 23.64
CA GLY A 13 4.51 12.11 24.46
C GLY A 13 4.32 10.62 24.15
N TRP A 14 3.94 10.26 22.92
CA TRP A 14 3.66 8.87 22.53
C TRP A 14 4.96 8.07 22.32
N SER A 15 5.01 6.85 22.89
CA SER A 15 6.10 5.89 22.65
C SER A 15 6.20 5.55 21.16
N ARG A 16 7.44 5.55 20.62
CA ARG A 16 7.77 5.35 19.19
C ARG A 16 7.05 4.15 18.55
N GLU A 17 6.79 3.12 19.34
CA GLU A 17 6.13 1.89 18.93
C GLU A 17 4.66 2.08 18.54
N LYS A 18 3.92 2.96 19.24
CA LYS A 18 2.51 3.24 18.95
C LYS A 18 2.34 4.06 17.67
N SER A 19 3.18 5.07 17.48
CA SER A 19 3.15 5.95 16.29
C SER A 19 3.54 5.21 15.00
N VAL A 20 4.45 4.24 15.07
CA VAL A 20 4.82 3.39 13.92
C VAL A 20 3.69 2.43 13.54
N ARG A 21 3.00 1.84 14.52
CA ARG A 21 1.86 0.95 14.27
C ARG A 21 0.67 1.69 13.65
N GLU A 22 0.37 2.89 14.15
CA GLU A 22 -0.69 3.76 13.61
C GLU A 22 -0.34 4.26 12.20
N ALA A 23 0.92 4.66 11.96
CA ALA A 23 1.40 5.09 10.65
C ALA A 23 1.41 3.96 9.61
N GLY A 24 1.71 2.72 10.02
CA GLY A 24 1.60 1.53 9.18
C GLY A 24 0.16 1.23 8.78
N ALA A 25 -0.78 1.32 9.73
CA ALA A 25 -2.21 1.12 9.47
C ALA A 25 -2.81 2.20 8.56
N LEU A 26 -2.37 3.46 8.71
CA LEU A 26 -2.77 4.58 7.85
C LEU A 26 -2.32 4.42 6.40
N ARG A 27 -1.22 3.69 6.13
CA ARG A 27 -0.73 3.43 4.77
C ARG A 27 -1.34 2.17 4.15
N LEU A 28 -1.68 1.17 4.96
CA LEU A 28 -2.28 -0.08 4.46
C LEU A 28 -3.61 0.17 3.74
N ARG A 29 -4.47 1.03 4.27
CA ARG A 29 -5.78 1.35 3.68
C ARG A 29 -5.63 1.95 2.26
N PRO A 30 -4.83 3.01 2.04
CA PRO A 30 -4.51 3.51 0.70
C PRO A 30 -3.90 2.47 -0.25
N ILE A 31 -2.94 1.66 0.20
CA ILE A 31 -2.27 0.65 -0.64
C ILE A 31 -3.27 -0.41 -1.11
N LEU A 32 -4.14 -0.89 -0.21
CA LEU A 32 -5.18 -1.84 -0.56
C LEU A 32 -6.16 -1.23 -1.58
N LEU A 33 -6.55 0.03 -1.41
CA LEU A 33 -7.44 0.72 -2.35
C LEU A 33 -6.81 0.89 -3.73
N THR A 34 -5.52 1.25 -3.82
CA THR A 34 -4.84 1.41 -5.12
C THR A 34 -4.64 0.07 -5.81
N THR A 35 -4.22 -0.97 -5.08
CA THR A 35 -4.09 -2.31 -5.65
C THR A 35 -5.45 -2.80 -6.14
N LEU A 36 -6.52 -2.61 -5.37
CA LEU A 36 -7.87 -3.01 -5.78
C LEU A 36 -8.34 -2.25 -7.03
N ALA A 37 -8.08 -0.95 -7.12
CA ALA A 37 -8.38 -0.15 -8.30
C ALA A 37 -7.65 -0.66 -9.56
N ILE A 38 -6.37 -1.04 -9.42
CA ILE A 38 -5.59 -1.63 -10.53
C ILE A 38 -6.19 -2.96 -10.95
N VAL A 39 -6.47 -3.86 -9.99
CA VAL A 39 -7.04 -5.17 -10.29
C VAL A 39 -8.39 -5.05 -10.99
N LEU A 40 -9.30 -4.23 -10.46
CA LEU A 40 -10.61 -4.03 -11.06
C LEU A 40 -10.53 -3.35 -12.44
N GLY A 41 -9.64 -2.36 -12.61
CA GLY A 41 -9.45 -1.65 -13.87
C GLY A 41 -8.78 -2.50 -14.96
N THR A 42 -7.97 -3.48 -14.59
CA THR A 42 -7.29 -4.39 -15.53
C THR A 42 -8.04 -5.70 -15.73
N ALA A 43 -8.92 -6.09 -14.80
CA ALA A 43 -9.73 -7.31 -14.91
C ALA A 43 -10.60 -7.32 -16.17
N ILE A 44 -11.12 -6.17 -16.60
CA ILE A 44 -11.92 -6.05 -17.84
C ILE A 44 -11.14 -6.39 -19.11
N MET A 45 -9.81 -6.33 -19.04
CA MET A 45 -8.88 -6.48 -20.15
C MET A 45 -8.32 -7.92 -20.26
N VAL A 46 -8.63 -8.77 -19.26
CA VAL A 46 -8.26 -10.20 -19.22
C VAL A 46 -8.86 -11.03 -20.37
N PRO A 47 -10.13 -10.87 -20.77
CA PRO A 47 -10.71 -11.65 -21.86
C PRO A 47 -10.24 -11.21 -23.25
N ASP A 48 -9.56 -10.06 -23.38
CA ASP A 48 -9.04 -9.60 -24.67
C ASP A 48 -7.82 -10.41 -25.12
N PRO A 49 -7.83 -11.03 -26.31
CA PRO A 49 -6.74 -11.88 -26.79
C PRO A 49 -5.42 -11.12 -27.04
N VAL A 50 -5.47 -9.80 -27.19
CA VAL A 50 -4.29 -8.93 -27.38
C VAL A 50 -3.72 -8.45 -26.04
N PHE A 51 -4.59 -8.14 -25.09
CA PHE A 51 -4.21 -7.45 -23.86
C PHE A 51 -4.32 -8.30 -22.59
N GLY A 52 -4.87 -9.51 -22.67
CA GLY A 52 -5.05 -10.39 -21.52
C GLY A 52 -3.73 -10.75 -20.83
N GLY A 53 -2.66 -10.97 -21.60
CA GLY A 53 -1.31 -11.18 -21.06
C GLY A 53 -0.75 -9.96 -20.32
N LEU A 54 -1.02 -8.75 -20.82
CA LEU A 54 -0.65 -7.50 -20.15
C LEU A 54 -1.45 -7.28 -18.87
N ALA A 55 -2.76 -7.54 -18.91
CA ALA A 55 -3.66 -7.42 -17.77
C ALA A 55 -3.21 -8.32 -16.61
N ILE A 56 -2.92 -9.59 -16.89
CA ILE A 56 -2.41 -10.54 -15.89
C ILE A 56 -1.07 -10.05 -15.31
N SER A 57 -0.16 -9.56 -16.14
CA SER A 57 1.14 -9.04 -15.69
C SER A 57 1.00 -7.85 -14.75
N LEU A 58 0.08 -6.92 -15.06
CA LEU A 58 -0.21 -5.74 -14.23
C LEU A 58 -0.83 -6.13 -12.89
N ILE A 59 -1.83 -7.01 -12.90
CA ILE A 59 -2.48 -7.52 -11.68
C ILE A 59 -1.44 -8.16 -10.78
N PHE A 60 -0.63 -9.06 -11.33
CA PHE A 60 0.35 -9.79 -10.56
C PHE A 60 1.46 -8.88 -10.02
N GLY A 61 1.92 -7.92 -10.82
CA GLY A 61 2.90 -6.92 -10.40
C GLY A 61 2.38 -6.00 -9.29
N ALA A 62 1.14 -5.52 -9.41
CA ALA A 62 0.52 -4.67 -8.41
C ALA A 62 0.30 -5.40 -7.08
N VAL A 63 -0.17 -6.65 -7.13
CA VAL A 63 -0.32 -7.49 -5.93
C VAL A 63 1.03 -7.80 -5.30
N SER A 64 2.02 -8.21 -6.09
CA SER A 64 3.37 -8.51 -5.58
C SER A 64 4.01 -7.29 -4.92
N SER A 65 3.88 -6.11 -5.52
CA SER A 65 4.37 -4.84 -4.96
C SER A 65 3.66 -4.46 -3.66
N ALA A 66 2.34 -4.65 -3.59
CA ALA A 66 1.57 -4.41 -2.39
C ALA A 66 1.98 -5.34 -1.24
N VAL A 67 2.14 -6.63 -1.53
CA VAL A 67 2.63 -7.62 -0.56
C VAL A 67 4.02 -7.27 -0.09
N LEU A 68 4.94 -6.94 -1.02
CA LEU A 68 6.29 -6.51 -0.68
C LEU A 68 6.23 -5.30 0.26
N THR A 69 5.41 -4.30 -0.05
CA THR A 69 5.30 -3.08 0.77
C THR A 69 4.77 -3.40 2.17
N VAL A 70 3.73 -4.24 2.28
CA VAL A 70 3.15 -4.65 3.56
C VAL A 70 4.15 -5.46 4.41
N PHE A 71 5.06 -6.21 3.80
CA PHE A 71 6.12 -6.95 4.52
C PHE A 71 7.38 -6.13 4.80
N VAL A 72 7.82 -5.30 3.86
CA VAL A 72 9.06 -4.52 3.93
C VAL A 72 8.92 -3.38 4.93
N VAL A 73 7.76 -2.71 4.99
CA VAL A 73 7.50 -1.63 5.95
C VAL A 73 7.69 -2.08 7.40
N PRO A 74 7.05 -3.15 7.91
CA PRO A 74 7.28 -3.61 9.29
C PRO A 74 8.70 -4.13 9.51
N LEU A 75 9.38 -4.64 8.47
CA LEU A 75 10.77 -5.10 8.59
C LEU A 75 11.76 -3.94 8.77
N LEU A 76 11.55 -2.82 8.08
CA LEU A 76 12.39 -1.61 8.15
C LEU A 76 12.20 -0.79 9.43
N TYR A 77 11.01 -0.86 10.01
CA TYR A 77 10.65 -0.08 11.20
C TYR A 77 10.77 -0.86 12.52
N ARG A 78 11.24 -2.11 12.45
CA ARG A 78 11.65 -2.89 13.62
C ARG A 78 13.12 -2.59 13.93
#